data_AF-A0A8D8BLA3-F1
#
_entry.id   AF-A0A8D8BLA3-F1
#
_cell.length_a   1.000
_cell.length_b   1.000
_cell.length_c   1.000
_cell.angle_alpha   90.00
_cell.angle_beta   90.00
_cell.angle_gamma   90.00
#
_symmetry.space_group_name_H-M   'P 1'
#
loop_
_entity.id
_entity.type
_entity.pdbx_description
1 polymer ?
#
loop_
_entity_poly.entity_id
_entity_poly.type
_entity_poly.pdbx_seq_one_letter_code
_entity_poly.pdbx_strand_id
1 'polypeptide(L)'
;MIPQLIDNRRFWLMGQCPSSVQIQPLTNLLASPKMSWTRPESIPFPSVWHRFQAKAPDSDAEVSYLVQDLPEDRYEDGVAFMSRFFPHDEQMNQVLGLASDSVAMKGVVQLWREMLKLKLSVVCFREGSPEIVGLNVLGVASKEDRDDEKFASAIFQTIFDTIGYVSQQANVFQRYGVDRYLNAMGLSVDPTFRGRGIATEILKARVPLCRAVGLRLTSTCFTGAGSQKAAARAGFQEDFSITYGELRAVNERFVFPGIEQKPCKYMSLKVD
;
A
#
# COMPACT_ATOMS: atom_id res chain seq x y z
N MET A 1 7.56 36.82 77.59
CA MET A 1 6.51 36.40 78.54
C MET A 1 5.84 35.17 77.94
N ILE A 2 6.10 33.98 78.48
CA ILE A 2 5.40 32.72 78.16
C ILE A 2 4.13 32.69 79.04
N PRO A 3 3.00 32.09 78.64
CA PRO A 3 2.73 30.69 79.05
C PRO A 3 1.96 29.87 77.96
N GLN A 4 2.37 28.61 77.69
CA GLN A 4 1.74 27.35 78.17
C GLN A 4 0.47 26.94 77.38
N LEU A 5 0.07 25.68 77.11
CA LEU A 5 0.58 24.29 77.19
C LEU A 5 -0.65 23.40 76.82
N ILE A 6 -0.42 22.12 76.47
CA ILE A 6 -1.37 20.95 76.57
C ILE A 6 -2.39 20.77 75.42
N ASP A 7 -2.77 19.58 74.96
CA ASP A 7 -2.22 18.21 74.91
C ASP A 7 -3.23 17.32 74.15
N ASN A 8 -2.71 16.33 73.42
CA ASN A 8 -3.27 15.02 73.02
C ASN A 8 -4.78 14.78 72.85
N ARG A 9 -5.13 14.18 71.70
CA ARG A 9 -5.54 12.75 71.68
C ARG A 9 -5.69 12.15 70.27
N ARG A 10 -5.02 10.98 70.09
CA ARG A 10 -5.33 9.85 69.18
C ARG A 10 -5.03 10.09 67.69
N PHE A 11 -4.31 9.25 66.93
CA PHE A 11 -4.08 7.81 66.93
C PHE A 11 -2.68 7.51 66.36
N TRP A 12 -1.92 6.61 66.98
CA TRP A 12 -0.82 5.88 66.35
C TRP A 12 -1.30 4.46 66.08
N LEU A 13 -1.34 4.05 64.82
CA LEU A 13 -1.16 2.66 64.42
C LEU A 13 -0.39 2.62 63.09
N MET A 14 0.62 1.77 63.12
CA MET A 14 1.65 1.47 62.14
C MET A 14 1.14 1.24 60.72
N GLY A 15 1.97 1.54 59.71
CA GLY A 15 1.73 1.06 58.35
C GLY A 15 2.78 1.54 57.36
N GLN A 16 3.66 0.62 56.98
CA GLN A 16 4.84 0.81 56.13
C GLN A 16 4.53 1.37 54.73
N CYS A 17 5.55 2.05 54.18
CA CYS A 17 5.69 2.45 52.79
C CYS A 17 5.61 1.24 51.84
N PRO A 18 4.81 1.28 50.75
CA PRO A 18 4.97 0.37 49.63
C PRO A 18 5.83 1.02 48.54
N SER A 19 7.05 0.52 48.46
CA SER A 19 7.81 0.13 47.26
C SER A 19 7.23 0.47 45.88
N SER A 20 8.06 1.16 45.09
CA SER A 20 8.29 0.98 43.64
C SER A 20 7.06 0.68 42.78
N VAL A 21 6.51 1.74 42.18
CA VAL A 21 5.69 1.61 40.96
C VAL A 21 6.62 1.12 39.84
N GLN A 22 6.59 -0.18 39.56
CA GLN A 22 7.14 -0.72 38.33
C GLN A 22 6.33 -0.16 37.16
N ILE A 23 6.95 0.71 36.37
CA ILE A 23 6.45 1.13 35.07
C ILE A 23 6.51 -0.11 34.17
N GLN A 24 5.36 -0.74 33.93
CA GLN A 24 5.25 -1.78 32.92
C GLN A 24 5.53 -1.16 31.55
N PRO A 25 6.39 -1.76 30.71
CA PRO A 25 6.59 -1.27 29.36
C PRO A 25 5.28 -1.42 28.57
N LEU A 26 4.89 -0.36 27.87
CA LEU A 26 3.82 -0.36 26.87
C LEU A 26 4.24 -1.25 25.68
N THR A 27 4.09 -2.57 25.81
CA THR A 27 4.41 -3.53 24.73
C THR A 27 3.21 -4.23 24.12
N ASN A 28 1.97 -3.79 24.39
CA ASN A 28 0.78 -4.35 23.73
C ASN A 28 -0.10 -3.27 23.14
N LEU A 29 0.26 -2.77 21.94
CA LEU A 29 -0.68 -2.09 21.06
C LEU A 29 -0.27 -2.17 19.59
N LEU A 30 0.05 -3.37 19.08
CA LEU A 30 0.13 -3.65 17.65
C LEU A 30 -0.36 -5.07 17.39
N ALA A 31 -1.65 -5.32 17.63
CA ALA A 31 -2.31 -6.37 16.89
C ALA A 31 -2.58 -5.80 15.50
N SER A 32 -1.60 -5.88 14.59
CA SER A 32 -1.88 -5.73 13.18
C SER A 32 -3.02 -6.69 12.82
N PRO A 33 -4.02 -6.28 12.03
CA PRO A 33 -5.04 -7.21 11.57
C PRO A 33 -4.32 -8.43 10.99
N LYS A 34 -4.67 -9.62 11.50
CA LYS A 34 -4.08 -10.88 11.06
C LYS A 34 -4.31 -10.97 9.57
N MET A 35 -3.28 -10.68 8.76
CA MET A 35 -3.30 -10.98 7.34
C MET A 35 -3.42 -12.49 7.21
N SER A 36 -4.65 -12.97 7.02
CA SER A 36 -5.01 -14.39 7.10
C SER A 36 -4.61 -15.17 5.85
N TRP A 37 -3.97 -14.50 4.90
CA TRP A 37 -3.45 -15.08 3.67
C TRP A 37 -1.93 -15.20 3.74
N THR A 38 -1.42 -16.37 3.37
CA THR A 38 0.01 -16.66 3.23
C THR A 38 0.26 -17.26 1.86
N ARG A 39 1.34 -16.83 1.19
CA ARG A 39 1.78 -17.44 -0.07
C ARG A 39 2.05 -18.93 0.16
N PRO A 40 1.52 -19.84 -0.68
CA PRO A 40 1.82 -21.26 -0.55
C PRO A 40 3.33 -21.52 -0.72
N GLU A 41 3.93 -22.26 0.22
CA GLU A 41 5.38 -22.57 0.22
C GLU A 41 5.82 -23.37 -1.00
N SER A 42 4.88 -24.06 -1.66
CA SER A 42 5.13 -24.82 -2.89
C SER A 42 5.43 -23.94 -4.10
N ILE A 43 5.15 -22.64 -4.05
CA ILE A 43 5.39 -21.72 -5.17
C ILE A 43 6.80 -21.14 -5.05
N PRO A 44 7.72 -21.42 -5.99
CA PRO A 44 9.11 -20.97 -5.90
C PRO A 44 9.21 -19.47 -5.71
N PHE A 45 10.17 -19.02 -4.90
CA PHE A 45 10.40 -17.61 -4.63
C PHE A 45 11.91 -17.34 -4.56
N PRO A 46 12.43 -16.36 -5.33
CA PRO A 46 11.72 -15.53 -6.30
C PRO A 46 11.43 -16.27 -7.62
N SER A 47 10.26 -16.05 -8.23
CA SER A 47 9.89 -16.50 -9.57
C SER A 47 9.91 -15.37 -10.59
N VAL A 48 10.27 -15.66 -11.84
CA VAL A 48 10.06 -14.76 -12.98
C VAL A 48 8.67 -15.00 -13.55
N TRP A 49 7.86 -13.94 -13.61
CA TRP A 49 6.46 -14.01 -14.02
C TRP A 49 6.24 -13.58 -15.46
N HIS A 50 7.09 -12.69 -15.99
CA HIS A 50 6.94 -12.15 -17.32
C HIS A 50 8.29 -11.69 -17.89
N ARG A 51 8.47 -11.80 -19.20
CA ARG A 51 9.60 -11.23 -19.95
C ARG A 51 9.07 -10.51 -21.18
N PHE A 52 9.68 -9.38 -21.52
CA PHE A 52 9.26 -8.58 -22.67
C PHE A 52 10.43 -7.75 -23.20
N GLN A 53 10.27 -7.23 -24.41
CA GLN A 53 11.21 -6.28 -25.00
C GLN A 53 10.57 -4.89 -25.05
N ALA A 54 11.39 -3.87 -24.80
CA ALA A 54 11.03 -2.48 -24.96
C ALA A 54 12.27 -1.64 -25.26
N LYS A 55 12.08 -0.39 -25.67
CA LYS A 55 13.20 0.52 -25.96
C LYS A 55 14.05 0.78 -24.71
N ALA A 56 15.36 0.85 -24.90
CA ALA A 56 16.31 1.32 -23.91
C ALA A 56 15.98 2.75 -23.42
N PRO A 57 16.47 3.17 -22.23
CA PRO A 57 16.24 4.53 -21.72
C PRO A 57 16.96 5.60 -22.56
N ASP A 58 18.09 5.26 -23.17
CA ASP A 58 19.08 6.16 -23.79
C ASP A 58 19.22 5.97 -25.31
N SER A 59 18.53 5.00 -25.90
CA SER A 59 18.56 4.73 -27.34
C SER A 59 17.26 4.12 -27.85
N ASP A 60 17.12 4.04 -29.18
CA ASP A 60 16.02 3.33 -29.83
C ASP A 60 16.22 1.81 -29.90
N ALA A 61 17.32 1.30 -29.34
CA ALA A 61 17.57 -0.14 -29.29
C ALA A 61 16.52 -0.84 -28.41
N GLU A 62 16.04 -2.00 -28.86
CA GLU A 62 15.25 -2.88 -28.01
C GLU A 62 16.15 -3.64 -27.04
N VAL A 63 15.75 -3.66 -25.77
CA VAL A 63 16.39 -4.42 -24.71
C VAL A 63 15.37 -5.28 -23.98
N SER A 64 15.84 -6.38 -23.41
CA SER A 64 15.00 -7.31 -22.67
C SER A 64 14.81 -6.84 -21.23
N TYR A 65 13.57 -6.99 -20.75
CA TYR A 65 13.16 -6.75 -19.37
C TYR A 65 12.49 -8.01 -18.83
N LEU A 66 12.53 -8.16 -17.52
CA LEU A 66 11.78 -9.18 -16.80
C LEU A 66 11.00 -8.56 -15.66
N VAL A 67 9.85 -9.15 -15.36
CA VAL A 67 9.07 -8.89 -14.14
C VAL A 67 9.10 -10.16 -13.29
N GLN A 68 9.55 -10.04 -12.05
CA GLN A 68 9.68 -11.16 -11.12
C GLN A 68 9.19 -10.77 -9.72
N ASP A 69 9.07 -11.74 -8.83
CA ASP A 69 8.99 -11.48 -7.39
C ASP A 69 10.13 -10.56 -6.95
N LEU A 70 9.83 -9.54 -6.14
CA LEU A 70 10.87 -8.75 -5.46
C LEU A 70 11.61 -9.66 -4.47
N PRO A 71 12.93 -9.90 -4.64
CA PRO A 71 13.69 -10.71 -3.69
C PRO A 71 13.80 -10.05 -2.31
N GLU A 72 13.89 -10.85 -1.25
CA GLU A 72 13.92 -10.35 0.15
C GLU A 72 15.11 -9.44 0.43
N ASP A 73 16.28 -9.73 -0.15
CA ASP A 73 17.48 -8.91 -0.06
C ASP A 73 17.36 -7.57 -0.82
N ARG A 74 16.30 -7.39 -1.61
CA ARG A 74 15.98 -6.16 -2.37
C ARG A 74 14.80 -5.38 -1.78
N TYR A 75 14.28 -5.74 -0.61
CA TYR A 75 13.12 -5.06 -0.02
C TYR A 75 13.38 -3.59 0.29
N GLU A 76 14.50 -3.26 0.93
CA GLU A 76 14.81 -1.86 1.23
C GLU A 76 15.13 -1.04 -0.03
N ASP A 77 15.75 -1.65 -1.06
CA ASP A 77 15.90 -1.03 -2.38
C ASP A 77 14.53 -0.71 -3.00
N GLY A 78 13.58 -1.64 -2.90
CA GLY A 78 12.21 -1.44 -3.37
C GLY A 78 11.48 -0.33 -2.62
N VAL A 79 11.61 -0.29 -1.29
CA VAL A 79 11.05 0.78 -0.46
C VAL A 79 11.67 2.13 -0.81
N ALA A 80 13.00 2.19 -0.98
CA ALA A 80 13.70 3.40 -1.39
C ALA A 80 13.25 3.86 -2.78
N PHE A 81 13.10 2.93 -3.73
CA PHE A 81 12.58 3.20 -5.07
C PHE A 81 11.16 3.78 -5.05
N MET A 82 10.24 3.15 -4.30
CA MET A 82 8.88 3.66 -4.14
C MET A 82 8.88 5.04 -3.49
N SER A 83 9.64 5.22 -2.40
CA SER A 83 9.72 6.49 -1.67
C SER A 83 10.26 7.63 -2.52
N ARG A 84 11.20 7.34 -3.43
CA ARG A 84 11.84 8.34 -4.30
C ARG A 84 10.90 8.88 -5.38
N PHE A 85 10.00 8.05 -5.92
CA PHE A 85 9.23 8.41 -7.12
C PHE A 85 7.73 8.46 -6.87
N PHE A 86 7.16 7.44 -6.22
CA PHE A 86 5.70 7.28 -6.17
C PHE A 86 4.97 8.43 -5.44
N PRO A 87 5.41 8.90 -4.26
CA PRO A 87 4.78 10.05 -3.59
C PRO A 87 4.80 11.37 -4.39
N HIS A 88 5.75 11.52 -5.30
CA HIS A 88 5.93 12.75 -6.08
C HIS A 88 5.12 12.75 -7.39
N ASP A 89 4.87 11.56 -7.94
CA ASP A 89 4.24 11.37 -9.25
C ASP A 89 2.79 10.88 -9.19
N GLU A 90 2.41 10.16 -8.14
CA GLU A 90 1.03 9.71 -7.96
C GLU A 90 0.16 10.91 -7.56
N GLN A 91 -0.98 11.06 -8.23
CA GLN A 91 -1.74 12.30 -8.19
C GLN A 91 -2.38 12.61 -6.83
N MET A 92 -2.88 11.63 -6.08
CA MET A 92 -3.47 11.87 -4.76
C MET A 92 -2.37 12.32 -3.78
N ASN A 93 -1.23 11.64 -3.81
CA ASN A 93 -0.05 11.96 -3.01
C ASN A 93 0.46 13.37 -3.34
N GLN A 94 0.54 13.70 -4.63
CA GLN A 94 1.05 14.99 -5.11
C GLN A 94 0.18 16.15 -4.65
N VAL A 95 -1.15 16.09 -4.87
CA VAL A 95 -2.05 17.20 -4.53
C VAL A 95 -2.27 17.39 -3.04
N LEU A 96 -2.08 16.32 -2.25
CA LEU A 96 -2.14 16.38 -0.78
C LEU A 96 -0.78 16.65 -0.13
N GLY A 97 0.30 16.72 -0.91
CA GLY A 97 1.65 16.98 -0.39
C GLY A 97 2.22 15.86 0.46
N LEU A 98 1.85 14.59 0.22
CA LEU A 98 2.26 13.44 1.02
C LEU A 98 3.79 13.34 1.13
N ALA A 99 4.53 13.58 0.04
CA ALA A 99 5.99 13.49 0.02
C ALA A 99 6.69 14.49 0.96
N SER A 100 6.05 15.62 1.24
CA SER A 100 6.55 16.66 2.15
C SER A 100 6.14 16.44 3.60
N ASP A 101 5.19 15.54 3.86
CA ASP A 101 4.70 15.22 5.19
C ASP A 101 5.44 14.00 5.77
N SER A 102 6.32 14.25 6.73
CA SER A 102 7.14 13.18 7.32
C SER A 102 6.34 12.10 8.05
N VAL A 103 5.14 12.42 8.57
CA VAL A 103 4.28 11.46 9.27
C VAL A 103 3.57 10.56 8.26
N ALA A 104 3.09 11.14 7.15
CA ALA A 104 2.49 10.42 6.03
C ALA A 104 3.52 9.50 5.37
N MET A 105 4.73 10.01 5.11
CA MET A 105 5.83 9.22 4.55
C MET A 105 6.19 8.03 5.44
N LYS A 106 6.30 8.22 6.77
CA LYS A 106 6.53 7.11 7.69
C LYS A 106 5.39 6.07 7.65
N GLY A 107 4.14 6.53 7.59
CA GLY A 107 2.96 5.67 7.51
C GLY A 107 2.95 4.81 6.24
N VAL A 108 3.14 5.42 5.07
CA VAL A 108 3.11 4.70 3.79
C VAL A 108 4.31 3.75 3.65
N VAL A 109 5.49 4.16 4.11
CA VAL A 109 6.69 3.30 4.09
C VAL A 109 6.51 2.08 5.00
N GLN A 110 5.92 2.28 6.18
CA GLN A 110 5.61 1.16 7.08
C GLN A 110 4.62 0.20 6.42
N LEU A 111 3.57 0.72 5.77
CA LEU A 111 2.60 -0.11 5.05
C LEU A 111 3.28 -0.92 3.93
N TRP A 112 4.14 -0.29 3.12
CA TRP A 112 4.89 -1.01 2.09
C TRP A 112 5.76 -2.12 2.67
N ARG A 113 6.52 -1.87 3.75
CA ARG A 113 7.33 -2.90 4.41
C ARG A 113 6.51 -4.09 4.88
N GLU A 114 5.32 -3.86 5.46
CA GLU A 114 4.43 -4.95 5.86
C GLU A 114 3.90 -5.73 4.66
N MET A 115 3.52 -5.04 3.58
CA MET A 115 3.05 -5.70 2.35
C MET A 115 4.15 -6.50 1.64
N LEU A 116 5.42 -6.05 1.67
CA LEU A 116 6.53 -6.78 1.06
C LEU A 116 6.71 -8.18 1.69
N LYS A 117 6.44 -8.32 3.00
CA LYS A 117 6.51 -9.62 3.71
C LYS A 117 5.52 -10.66 3.18
N LEU A 118 4.48 -10.25 2.45
CA LEU A 118 3.54 -11.17 1.80
C LEU A 118 4.16 -11.94 0.63
N LYS A 119 5.38 -11.57 0.19
CA LYS A 119 6.08 -12.20 -0.93
C LYS A 119 5.23 -12.20 -2.21
N LEU A 120 4.52 -11.09 -2.47
CA LEU A 120 3.66 -10.92 -3.65
C LEU A 120 4.08 -9.79 -4.57
N SER A 121 4.84 -8.82 -4.04
CA SER A 121 5.22 -7.63 -4.80
C SER A 121 6.16 -7.98 -5.94
N VAL A 122 5.94 -7.35 -7.10
CA VAL A 122 6.69 -7.65 -8.32
C VAL A 122 7.54 -6.48 -8.76
N VAL A 123 8.77 -6.78 -9.16
CA VAL A 123 9.78 -5.82 -9.60
C VAL A 123 10.14 -6.07 -11.05
N CYS A 124 10.34 -4.98 -11.80
CA CYS A 124 10.85 -5.00 -13.15
C CYS A 124 12.35 -4.66 -13.15
N PHE A 125 13.14 -5.52 -13.77
CA PHE A 125 14.56 -5.29 -14.04
C PHE A 125 14.81 -5.25 -15.54
N ARG A 126 15.82 -4.50 -15.99
CA ARG A 126 16.44 -4.74 -17.29
C ARG A 126 17.30 -5.99 -17.18
N GLU A 127 17.22 -6.91 -18.14
CA GLU A 127 18.05 -8.12 -18.11
C GLU A 127 19.54 -7.77 -18.08
N GLY A 128 20.29 -8.47 -17.23
CA GLY A 128 21.71 -8.19 -16.99
C GLY A 128 22.00 -6.95 -16.13
N SER A 129 20.98 -6.27 -15.59
CA SER A 129 21.13 -5.12 -14.69
C SER A 129 20.41 -5.36 -13.35
N PRO A 130 21.03 -5.02 -12.20
CA PRO A 130 20.34 -5.08 -10.90
C PRO A 130 19.43 -3.86 -10.63
N GLU A 131 19.39 -2.89 -11.56
CA GLU A 131 18.65 -1.63 -11.44
C GLU A 131 17.14 -1.84 -11.52
N ILE A 132 16.42 -1.41 -10.47
CA ILE A 132 14.95 -1.43 -10.45
C ILE A 132 14.44 -0.41 -11.50
N VAL A 133 13.73 -0.94 -12.49
CA VAL A 133 13.06 -0.14 -13.54
C VAL A 133 11.67 0.28 -13.09
N GLY A 134 11.00 -0.61 -12.37
CA GLY A 134 9.66 -0.38 -11.83
C GLY A 134 9.33 -1.39 -10.75
N LEU A 135 8.38 -1.04 -9.88
CA LEU A 135 7.96 -1.86 -8.76
C LEU A 135 6.47 -1.66 -8.53
N ASN A 136 5.78 -2.75 -8.25
CA ASN A 136 4.40 -2.73 -7.81
C ASN A 136 4.30 -3.46 -6.47
N VAL A 137 3.90 -2.71 -5.43
CA VAL A 137 3.69 -3.27 -4.09
C VAL A 137 2.31 -3.91 -4.04
N LEU A 138 2.26 -5.21 -3.77
CA LEU A 138 1.09 -6.05 -3.88
C LEU A 138 0.74 -6.70 -2.54
N GLY A 139 -0.56 -6.94 -2.34
CA GLY A 139 -1.10 -7.67 -1.19
C GLY A 139 -2.37 -8.42 -1.56
N VAL A 140 -2.99 -9.10 -0.59
CA VAL A 140 -4.27 -9.77 -0.78
C VAL A 140 -5.33 -9.04 0.01
N ALA A 141 -6.40 -8.65 -0.66
CA ALA A 141 -7.62 -8.23 0.01
C ALA A 141 -8.51 -9.45 0.21
N SER A 142 -9.05 -9.59 1.41
CA SER A 142 -9.96 -10.65 1.83
C SER A 142 -11.32 -10.06 2.21
N LYS A 143 -12.39 -10.81 1.95
CA LYS A 143 -13.76 -10.43 2.34
C LYS A 143 -13.94 -10.31 3.86
N GLU A 144 -13.05 -10.94 4.61
CA GLU A 144 -13.01 -10.92 6.07
C GLU A 144 -12.23 -9.71 6.63
N ASP A 145 -11.50 -8.98 5.78
CA ASP A 145 -10.74 -7.81 6.21
C ASP A 145 -11.70 -6.71 6.66
N ARG A 146 -11.26 -5.94 7.66
CA ARG A 146 -11.98 -4.78 8.18
C ARG A 146 -11.23 -3.53 7.80
N ASP A 147 -11.92 -2.58 7.17
CA ASP A 147 -11.37 -1.23 6.88
C ASP A 147 -11.42 -0.37 8.16
N ASP A 148 -10.66 -0.73 9.20
CA ASP A 148 -10.57 0.03 10.45
C ASP A 148 -9.18 0.60 10.73
N GLU A 149 -8.26 0.50 9.78
CA GLU A 149 -6.91 1.04 9.88
C GLU A 149 -6.90 2.53 10.21
N LYS A 150 -6.07 2.86 11.19
CA LYS A 150 -5.81 4.23 11.63
C LYS A 150 -4.36 4.60 11.40
N PHE A 151 -4.16 5.67 10.65
CA PHE A 151 -2.87 6.27 10.39
C PHE A 151 -2.72 7.59 11.13
N ALA A 152 -1.52 7.85 11.66
CA ALA A 152 -1.24 9.08 12.38
C ALA A 152 -1.35 10.34 11.50
N SER A 153 -1.11 10.21 10.20
CA SER A 153 -1.25 11.32 9.25
C SER A 153 -2.66 11.41 8.70
N ALA A 154 -3.28 12.58 8.84
CA ALA A 154 -4.57 12.88 8.22
C ALA A 154 -4.50 12.80 6.68
N ILE A 155 -3.37 13.17 6.07
CA ILE A 155 -3.16 13.06 4.62
C ILE A 155 -3.25 11.59 4.20
N PHE A 156 -2.47 10.72 4.85
CA PHE A 156 -2.45 9.32 4.48
C PHE A 156 -3.76 8.61 4.82
N GLN A 157 -4.39 8.96 5.95
CA GLN A 157 -5.74 8.46 6.28
C GLN A 157 -6.77 8.86 5.22
N THR A 158 -6.77 10.10 4.75
CA THR A 158 -7.69 10.57 3.70
C THR A 158 -7.52 9.78 2.40
N ILE A 159 -6.26 9.50 1.99
CA ILE A 159 -5.96 8.70 0.80
C ILE A 159 -6.47 7.27 0.99
N PHE A 160 -6.14 6.64 2.12
CA PHE A 160 -6.53 5.27 2.42
C PHE A 160 -8.06 5.11 2.46
N ASP A 161 -8.76 5.99 3.17
CA ASP A 161 -10.21 6.00 3.27
C ASP A 161 -10.89 6.23 1.92
N THR A 162 -10.30 7.08 1.07
CA THR A 162 -10.81 7.31 -0.30
C THR A 162 -10.71 6.04 -1.13
N ILE A 163 -9.56 5.34 -1.08
CA ILE A 163 -9.37 4.06 -1.77
C ILE A 163 -10.33 3.01 -1.21
N GLY A 164 -10.52 2.95 0.11
CA GLY A 164 -11.47 2.07 0.79
C GLY A 164 -12.90 2.31 0.30
N TYR A 165 -13.36 3.56 0.25
CA TYR A 165 -14.68 3.90 -0.30
C TYR A 165 -14.84 3.42 -1.75
N VAL A 166 -13.89 3.74 -2.64
CA VAL A 166 -13.94 3.36 -4.06
C VAL A 166 -13.95 1.82 -4.21
N SER A 167 -13.18 1.12 -3.37
CA SER A 167 -13.15 -0.35 -3.29
C SER A 167 -14.50 -0.94 -2.89
N GLN A 168 -15.12 -0.38 -1.85
CA GLN A 168 -16.44 -0.81 -1.37
C GLN A 168 -17.52 -0.61 -2.44
N GLN A 169 -17.50 0.51 -3.18
CA GLN A 169 -18.44 0.75 -4.28
C GLN A 169 -18.24 -0.21 -5.46
N ALA A 170 -17.00 -0.61 -5.75
CA ALA A 170 -16.72 -1.60 -6.78
C ALA A 170 -17.29 -2.99 -6.44
N ASN A 171 -17.35 -3.31 -5.13
CA ASN A 171 -17.98 -4.51 -4.57
C ASN A 171 -17.50 -5.81 -5.26
N VAL A 172 -16.19 -5.93 -5.43
CA VAL A 172 -15.59 -6.97 -6.27
C VAL A 172 -15.79 -8.38 -5.73
N PHE A 173 -15.89 -8.56 -4.41
CA PHE A 173 -16.16 -9.87 -3.79
C PHE A 173 -17.49 -10.45 -4.26
N GLN A 174 -18.57 -9.66 -4.16
CA GLN A 174 -19.90 -10.08 -4.62
C GLN A 174 -19.96 -10.16 -6.14
N ARG A 175 -19.43 -9.15 -6.84
CA ARG A 175 -19.47 -9.04 -8.30
C ARG A 175 -18.81 -10.24 -9.00
N TYR A 176 -17.68 -10.72 -8.46
CA TYR A 176 -16.90 -11.79 -9.06
C TYR A 176 -17.03 -13.14 -8.36
N GLY A 177 -17.76 -13.23 -7.25
CA GLY A 177 -17.91 -14.47 -6.48
C GLY A 177 -16.56 -14.99 -5.97
N VAL A 178 -15.75 -14.11 -5.39
CA VAL A 178 -14.44 -14.42 -4.82
C VAL A 178 -14.41 -13.97 -3.36
N ASP A 179 -13.63 -14.67 -2.53
CA ASP A 179 -13.39 -14.26 -1.14
C ASP A 179 -12.07 -13.52 -0.97
N ARG A 180 -11.16 -13.64 -1.95
CA ARG A 180 -9.84 -13.01 -1.95
C ARG A 180 -9.44 -12.58 -3.36
N TYR A 181 -8.69 -11.48 -3.47
CA TYR A 181 -8.10 -11.01 -4.72
C TYR A 181 -6.75 -10.33 -4.51
N LEU A 182 -5.93 -10.32 -5.55
CA LEU A 182 -4.66 -9.59 -5.54
C LEU A 182 -4.94 -8.08 -5.67
N ASN A 183 -4.51 -7.30 -4.68
CA ASN A 183 -4.61 -5.84 -4.66
C ASN A 183 -3.21 -5.20 -4.63
N ALA A 184 -3.15 -3.87 -4.67
CA ALA A 184 -1.90 -3.12 -4.71
C ALA A 184 -1.94 -1.85 -3.87
N MET A 185 -0.76 -1.43 -3.43
CA MET A 185 -0.51 -0.14 -2.78
C MET A 185 0.61 0.61 -3.51
N GLY A 186 0.35 0.92 -4.77
CA GLY A 186 1.23 1.70 -5.62
C GLY A 186 2.01 0.89 -6.64
N LEU A 187 2.16 1.51 -7.82
CA LEU A 187 2.99 1.07 -8.93
C LEU A 187 3.81 2.27 -9.36
N SER A 188 5.13 2.11 -9.32
CA SER A 188 6.08 3.14 -9.75
C SER A 188 6.96 2.63 -10.89
N VAL A 189 7.30 3.52 -11.80
CA VAL A 189 8.28 3.30 -12.88
C VAL A 189 9.23 4.48 -12.85
N ASP A 190 10.53 4.19 -12.91
CA ASP A 190 11.57 5.20 -12.96
C ASP A 190 11.29 6.16 -14.14
N PRO A 191 11.32 7.49 -13.92
CA PRO A 191 11.06 8.48 -14.95
C PRO A 191 11.82 8.26 -16.27
N THR A 192 13.07 7.79 -16.22
CA THR A 192 13.91 7.56 -17.40
C THR A 192 13.41 6.42 -18.29
N PHE A 193 12.63 5.49 -17.73
CA PHE A 193 12.05 4.34 -18.44
C PHE A 193 10.55 4.53 -18.78
N ARG A 194 9.95 5.68 -18.47
CA ARG A 194 8.54 5.96 -18.81
C ARG A 194 8.32 6.04 -20.32
N GLY A 195 7.05 5.95 -20.74
CA GLY A 195 6.66 5.99 -22.16
C GLY A 195 6.90 4.69 -22.94
N ARG A 196 7.40 3.64 -22.28
CA ARG A 196 7.83 2.38 -22.91
C ARG A 196 6.92 1.18 -22.59
N GLY A 197 5.74 1.42 -22.03
CA GLY A 197 4.79 0.35 -21.70
C GLY A 197 5.11 -0.47 -20.44
N ILE A 198 6.21 -0.18 -19.73
CA ILE A 198 6.66 -0.93 -18.54
C ILE A 198 5.55 -1.15 -17.51
N ALA A 199 4.76 -0.11 -17.18
CA ALA A 199 3.66 -0.25 -16.22
C ALA A 199 2.61 -1.27 -16.67
N THR A 200 2.30 -1.33 -17.98
CA THR A 200 1.39 -2.34 -18.55
C THR A 200 1.96 -3.74 -18.38
N GLU A 201 3.26 -3.93 -18.66
CA GLU A 201 3.91 -5.23 -18.58
C GLU A 201 4.03 -5.72 -17.13
N ILE A 202 4.27 -4.82 -16.16
CA ILE A 202 4.19 -5.11 -14.73
C ILE A 202 2.78 -5.60 -14.35
N LEU A 203 1.73 -4.95 -14.85
CA LEU A 203 0.35 -5.37 -14.57
C LEU A 203 0.01 -6.72 -15.21
N LYS A 204 0.50 -7.02 -16.42
CA LYS A 204 0.33 -8.33 -17.06
C LYS A 204 0.96 -9.46 -16.25
N ALA A 205 2.10 -9.20 -15.60
CA ALA A 205 2.78 -10.17 -14.74
C ALA A 205 1.93 -10.63 -13.53
N ARG A 206 0.90 -9.87 -13.15
CA ARG A 206 -0.04 -10.27 -12.10
C ARG A 206 -0.85 -11.52 -12.46
N VAL A 207 -1.11 -11.77 -13.75
CA VAL A 207 -1.91 -12.93 -14.19
C VAL A 207 -1.22 -14.25 -13.86
N PRO A 208 0.02 -14.54 -14.32
CA PRO A 208 0.71 -15.77 -13.96
C PRO A 208 1.01 -15.87 -12.46
N LEU A 209 1.31 -14.75 -11.78
CA LEU A 209 1.43 -14.72 -10.32
C LEU A 209 0.14 -15.19 -9.63
N CYS A 210 -1.01 -14.60 -9.98
CA CYS A 210 -2.32 -14.96 -9.43
C CYS A 210 -2.63 -16.45 -9.64
N ARG A 211 -2.41 -16.97 -10.85
CA ARG A 211 -2.59 -18.41 -11.14
C ARG A 211 -1.75 -19.28 -10.22
N ALA A 212 -0.47 -18.94 -10.05
CA ALA A 212 0.45 -19.71 -9.23
C ALA A 212 0.02 -19.73 -7.75
N VAL A 213 -0.47 -18.61 -7.22
CA VAL A 213 -0.86 -18.51 -5.80
C VAL A 213 -2.35 -18.78 -5.54
N GLY A 214 -3.10 -19.24 -6.54
CA GLY A 214 -4.50 -19.64 -6.41
C GLY A 214 -5.51 -18.48 -6.29
N LEU A 215 -5.15 -17.28 -6.76
CA LEU A 215 -6.06 -16.13 -6.82
C LEU A 215 -6.71 -16.05 -8.20
N ARG A 216 -8.04 -15.90 -8.25
CA ARG A 216 -8.84 -15.84 -9.49
C ARG A 216 -9.11 -14.42 -9.99
N LEU A 217 -8.64 -13.41 -9.26
CA LEU A 217 -8.90 -12.01 -9.53
C LEU A 217 -7.72 -11.16 -9.08
N THR A 218 -7.35 -10.18 -9.91
CA THR A 218 -6.59 -9.00 -9.48
C THR A 218 -7.47 -7.78 -9.65
N SER A 219 -7.52 -6.92 -8.63
CA SER A 219 -8.32 -5.70 -8.66
C SER A 219 -7.62 -4.59 -7.89
N THR A 220 -7.71 -3.35 -8.37
CA THR A 220 -6.96 -2.22 -7.80
C THR A 220 -7.64 -0.89 -8.12
N CYS A 221 -7.49 0.07 -7.20
CA CYS A 221 -7.83 1.46 -7.43
C CYS A 221 -6.73 2.16 -8.27
N PHE A 222 -7.02 2.44 -9.55
CA PHE A 222 -6.15 3.19 -10.45
C PHE A 222 -6.54 4.66 -10.45
N THR A 223 -5.69 5.46 -9.80
CA THR A 223 -5.96 6.86 -9.50
C THR A 223 -5.81 7.73 -10.74
N GLY A 224 -4.67 7.70 -11.42
CA GLY A 224 -4.36 8.61 -12.54
C GLY A 224 -4.61 8.05 -13.94
N ALA A 225 -4.76 8.95 -14.92
CA ALA A 225 -5.00 8.59 -16.32
C ALA A 225 -3.90 7.68 -16.92
N GLY A 226 -2.63 7.85 -16.50
CA GLY A 226 -1.53 7.00 -16.95
C GLY A 226 -1.67 5.55 -16.49
N SER A 227 -1.97 5.35 -15.21
CA SER A 227 -2.13 4.01 -14.63
C SER A 227 -3.44 3.34 -15.08
N GLN A 228 -4.53 4.11 -15.24
CA GLN A 228 -5.78 3.62 -15.84
C GLN A 228 -5.59 3.13 -17.28
N LYS A 229 -4.84 3.88 -18.11
CA LYS A 229 -4.50 3.45 -19.48
C LYS A 229 -3.64 2.19 -19.49
N ALA A 230 -2.66 2.09 -18.59
CA ALA A 230 -1.84 0.89 -18.45
C ALA A 230 -2.68 -0.33 -18.05
N ALA A 231 -3.58 -0.17 -17.07
CA ALA A 231 -4.50 -1.22 -16.63
C ALA A 231 -5.43 -1.69 -17.76
N ALA A 232 -6.06 -0.76 -18.49
CA ALA A 232 -6.90 -1.10 -19.63
C ALA A 232 -6.12 -1.88 -20.72
N ARG A 233 -4.88 -1.46 -21.01
CA ARG A 233 -4.00 -2.17 -21.96
C ARG A 233 -3.55 -3.55 -21.46
N ALA A 234 -3.52 -3.76 -20.14
CA ALA A 234 -3.25 -5.05 -19.53
C ALA A 234 -4.51 -5.95 -19.45
N GLY A 235 -5.69 -5.44 -19.87
CA GLY A 235 -6.95 -6.17 -19.90
C GLY A 235 -7.88 -5.91 -18.72
N PHE A 236 -7.54 -5.01 -17.80
CA PHE A 236 -8.42 -4.66 -16.69
C PHE A 236 -9.68 -3.95 -17.20
N GLN A 237 -10.81 -4.29 -16.61
CA GLN A 237 -12.12 -3.70 -16.87
C GLN A 237 -12.49 -2.76 -15.72
N GLU A 238 -13.18 -1.67 -16.04
CA GLU A 238 -13.67 -0.71 -15.06
C GLU A 238 -14.87 -1.27 -14.29
N ASP A 239 -14.78 -1.33 -12.96
CA ASP A 239 -15.87 -1.76 -12.10
C ASP A 239 -16.69 -0.60 -11.54
N PHE A 240 -15.98 0.48 -11.21
CA PHE A 240 -16.52 1.69 -10.62
C PHE A 240 -15.61 2.87 -10.96
N SER A 241 -16.21 4.03 -11.20
CA SER A 241 -15.51 5.29 -11.46
C SER A 241 -16.25 6.43 -10.79
N ILE A 242 -15.50 7.33 -10.16
CA ILE A 242 -16.01 8.54 -9.53
C ILE A 242 -14.98 9.66 -9.71
N THR A 243 -15.42 10.89 -9.91
CA THR A 243 -14.49 12.03 -9.97
C THR A 243 -14.04 12.46 -8.58
N TYR A 244 -12.88 13.09 -8.47
CA TYR A 244 -12.41 13.63 -7.19
C TYR A 244 -13.31 14.76 -6.66
N GLY A 245 -14.01 15.49 -7.53
CA GLY A 245 -15.01 16.47 -7.13
C GLY A 245 -16.24 15.85 -6.47
N GLU A 246 -16.71 14.72 -6.99
CA GLU A 246 -17.85 13.98 -6.42
C GLU A 246 -17.49 13.31 -5.08
N LEU A 247 -16.24 12.87 -4.91
CA LEU A 247 -15.76 12.28 -3.66
C LEU A 247 -15.92 13.23 -2.46
N ARG A 248 -15.84 14.55 -2.66
CA ARG A 248 -16.07 15.55 -1.61
C ARG A 248 -17.49 15.50 -1.04
N ALA A 249 -18.49 15.14 -1.85
CA ALA A 249 -19.87 15.01 -1.40
C ALA A 249 -20.09 13.73 -0.59
N VAL A 250 -19.23 12.72 -0.76
CA VAL A 250 -19.24 11.46 0.01
C VAL A 250 -18.66 11.70 1.40
N ASN A 251 -17.52 12.40 1.48
CA ASN A 251 -16.87 12.74 2.74
C ASN A 251 -16.16 14.09 2.59
N GLU A 252 -16.38 15.00 3.54
CA GLU A 252 -15.78 16.34 3.51
C GLU A 252 -14.25 16.34 3.53
N ARG A 253 -13.61 15.25 3.97
CA ARG A 253 -12.16 15.07 3.94
C ARG A 253 -11.62 14.70 2.56
N PHE A 254 -12.45 14.17 1.67
CA PHE A 254 -12.01 13.68 0.36
C PHE A 254 -11.88 14.84 -0.64
N VAL A 255 -10.94 15.74 -0.35
CA VAL A 255 -10.66 16.94 -1.14
C VAL A 255 -9.30 16.80 -1.79
N PHE A 256 -9.28 16.84 -3.12
CA PHE A 256 -8.07 16.66 -3.92
C PHE A 256 -7.91 17.85 -4.88
N PRO A 257 -7.26 18.95 -4.44
CA PRO A 257 -7.22 20.20 -5.20
C PRO A 257 -6.56 20.06 -6.57
N GLY A 258 -7.17 20.66 -7.60
CA GLY A 258 -6.63 20.72 -8.96
C GLY A 258 -6.79 19.43 -9.77
N ILE A 259 -7.43 18.39 -9.21
CA ILE A 259 -7.76 17.15 -9.92
C ILE A 259 -9.25 16.78 -9.84
N GLU A 260 -10.11 17.72 -9.47
CA GLU A 260 -11.54 17.51 -9.19
C GLU A 260 -12.27 16.84 -10.36
N GLN A 261 -11.91 17.20 -11.60
CA GLN A 261 -12.53 16.66 -12.81
C GLN A 261 -11.92 15.32 -13.28
N LYS A 262 -10.84 14.84 -12.64
CA LYS A 262 -10.21 13.57 -13.01
C LYS A 262 -10.95 12.41 -12.34
N PRO A 263 -11.11 11.27 -13.03
CA PRO A 263 -11.72 10.09 -12.45
C PRO A 263 -10.71 9.32 -11.59
N CYS A 264 -11.18 8.77 -10.48
CA CYS A 264 -10.58 7.69 -9.72
C CYS A 264 -11.35 6.39 -10.07
N LYS A 265 -10.65 5.34 -10.48
CA LYS A 265 -11.27 4.12 -11.03
C LYS A 265 -10.87 2.89 -10.25
N TYR A 266 -11.83 2.07 -9.87
CA TYR A 266 -11.57 0.69 -9.47
C TYR A 266 -11.68 -0.21 -10.69
N MET A 267 -10.65 -1.01 -10.95
CA MET A 267 -10.60 -1.87 -12.13
C MET A 267 -10.16 -3.28 -11.76
N SER A 268 -10.75 -4.29 -12.40
CA SER A 268 -10.47 -5.70 -12.18
C SER A 268 -10.08 -6.45 -13.44
N LEU A 269 -9.29 -7.51 -13.27
CA LEU A 269 -9.00 -8.50 -14.30
C LEU A 269 -9.20 -9.89 -13.70
N LYS A 270 -10.12 -10.64 -14.29
CA LYS A 270 -10.31 -12.07 -13.99
C LYS A 270 -9.07 -12.84 -14.46
N VAL A 271 -8.65 -13.78 -13.63
CA VAL A 271 -7.54 -14.68 -13.91
C VAL A 271 -8.17 -16.06 -14.09
N ASP A 272 -8.44 -16.39 -15.36
CA ASP A 272 -8.92 -17.71 -15.78
C ASP A 272 -7.81 -18.76 -15.65
#